data_AF-A0A1V2NWF3-F1
#
_entry.id   AF-A0A1V2NWF3-F1
#
_cell.length_a   1.000
_cell.length_b   1.000
_cell.length_c   1.000
_cell.angle_alpha   90.00
_cell.angle_beta   90.00
_cell.angle_gamma   90.00
#
_symmetry.space_group_name_H-M   'P 1'
#
loop_
_entity.id
_entity.type
_entity.pdbx_description
1 polymer ?
#
loop_
_entity_poly.entity_id
_entity_poly.type
_entity_poly.pdbx_seq_one_letter_code
_entity_poly.pdbx_strand_id
1 'polypeptide(L)'
;MEAVGTFAIGVDLRFVSTADGGRATPLRGGSAPEHRFSYRPNWGLPGWGDGEQTAGPVLGFSAVDIQPGDTVRAVLVPTIPDHLAGWRAVRPGDVLRMYEGPRICGFGTVAWVEPATWPMPADEREHFTGWLLGDERRPASADLHH
;
A
#
# COMPACT_ATOMS: atom_id res chain seq x y z
N MET A 1 -10.06 9.89 -19.37
CA MET A 1 -9.31 8.64 -19.16
C MET A 1 -10.34 7.62 -18.75
N GLU A 2 -10.47 6.51 -19.47
CA GLU A 2 -11.41 5.45 -19.09
C GLU A 2 -10.93 4.80 -17.80
N ALA A 3 -11.86 4.44 -16.92
CA ALA A 3 -11.53 3.72 -15.70
C ALA A 3 -11.11 2.29 -16.06
N VAL A 4 -9.96 1.87 -15.53
CA VAL A 4 -9.47 0.50 -15.66
C VAL A 4 -9.56 -0.21 -14.31
N GLY A 5 -9.76 -1.53 -14.34
CA GLY A 5 -9.74 -2.34 -13.13
C GLY A 5 -8.34 -2.40 -12.52
N THR A 6 -8.26 -2.36 -11.19
CA THR A 6 -7.04 -2.58 -10.41
C THR A 6 -7.35 -3.24 -9.08
N PHE A 7 -6.42 -3.16 -8.12
CA PHE A 7 -6.56 -3.65 -6.77
C PHE A 7 -6.23 -2.57 -5.75
N ALA A 8 -6.91 -2.59 -4.62
CA ALA A 8 -6.49 -1.95 -3.39
C ALA A 8 -5.92 -3.02 -2.46
N ILE A 9 -4.81 -2.72 -1.80
CA ILE A 9 -4.13 -3.64 -0.89
C ILE A 9 -3.96 -2.94 0.45
N GLY A 10 -4.63 -3.41 1.48
CA GLY A 10 -4.40 -2.98 2.86
C GLY A 10 -3.21 -3.71 3.45
N VAL A 11 -2.27 -2.98 4.03
CA VAL A 11 -1.10 -3.55 4.71
C VAL A 11 -0.91 -2.99 6.11
N ASP A 12 -0.44 -3.83 7.01
CA ASP A 12 0.22 -3.42 8.24
C ASP A 12 1.70 -3.18 7.94
N LEU A 13 2.08 -1.92 7.84
CA LEU A 13 3.39 -1.46 7.41
C LEU A 13 4.26 -1.10 8.61
N ARG A 14 5.35 -1.84 8.79
CA ARG A 14 6.42 -1.50 9.71
C ARG A 14 7.55 -0.79 8.99
N PHE A 15 7.88 0.41 9.41
CA PHE A 15 9.03 1.16 8.90
C PHE A 15 10.33 0.65 9.52
N VAL A 16 11.39 0.64 8.74
CA VAL A 16 12.74 0.33 9.25
C VAL A 16 13.21 1.51 10.11
N SER A 17 13.81 1.21 11.26
CA SER A 17 14.34 2.24 12.16
C SER A 17 15.54 2.97 11.53
N THR A 18 15.84 4.19 11.97
CA THR A 18 17.04 4.90 11.52
C THR A 18 18.32 4.12 11.82
N ALA A 19 18.37 3.42 12.97
CA ALA A 19 19.52 2.64 13.39
C ALA A 19 19.78 1.43 12.47
N ASP A 20 18.71 0.86 11.90
CA ASP A 20 18.78 -0.28 10.99
C ASP A 20 18.89 0.16 9.51
N GLY A 21 19.25 1.41 9.27
CA GLY A 21 19.44 1.96 7.93
C GLY A 21 18.15 2.41 7.23
N GLY A 22 17.07 2.65 7.98
CA GLY A 22 15.81 3.19 7.45
C GLY A 22 15.88 4.67 7.06
N ARG A 23 14.72 5.35 7.07
CA ARG A 23 14.65 6.79 6.81
C ARG A 23 15.34 7.57 7.93
N ALA A 24 16.00 8.67 7.57
CA ALA A 24 16.58 9.59 8.56
C ALA A 24 15.57 10.61 9.10
N THR A 25 14.48 10.83 8.36
CA THR A 25 13.43 11.80 8.68
C THR A 25 12.06 11.14 8.67
N PRO A 26 11.10 11.68 9.44
CA PRO A 26 9.72 11.21 9.42
C PRO A 26 9.13 11.23 8.00
N LEU A 27 8.18 10.34 7.75
CA LEU A 27 7.32 10.40 6.58
C LEU A 27 6.06 11.18 6.93
N ARG A 28 5.81 12.27 6.18
CA ARG A 28 4.53 12.97 6.23
C ARG A 28 3.50 12.11 5.49
N GLY A 29 2.51 11.63 6.23
CA GLY A 29 1.50 10.70 5.75
C GLY A 29 0.08 11.21 6.06
N GLY A 30 -0.84 10.28 6.25
CA GLY A 30 -2.23 10.54 6.62
C GLY A 30 -3.24 10.01 5.61
N SER A 31 -4.51 10.09 5.97
CA SER A 31 -5.66 9.67 5.15
C SER A 31 -6.49 10.85 4.63
N ALA A 32 -6.14 12.08 5.03
CA ALA A 32 -6.80 13.30 4.57
C ALA A 32 -6.62 13.48 3.04
N PRO A 33 -7.60 14.05 2.32
CA PRO A 33 -7.60 14.12 0.85
C PRO A 33 -6.30 14.63 0.21
N GLU A 34 -5.66 15.63 0.81
CA GLU A 34 -4.41 16.26 0.37
C GLU A 34 -3.18 15.35 0.49
N HIS A 35 -3.24 14.33 1.35
CA HIS A 35 -2.15 13.36 1.52
C HIS A 35 -2.31 12.15 0.60
N ARG A 36 -3.48 11.96 -0.01
CA ARG A 36 -3.78 10.76 -0.78
C ARG A 36 -2.97 10.70 -2.07
N PHE A 37 -2.35 9.55 -2.35
CA PHE A 37 -1.48 9.32 -3.51
C PHE A 37 -0.28 10.28 -3.64
N SER A 38 0.07 10.99 -2.56
CA SER A 38 1.24 11.88 -2.51
C SER A 38 2.55 11.09 -2.36
N TYR A 39 2.49 9.96 -1.64
CA TYR A 39 3.64 9.07 -1.43
C TYR A 39 3.62 7.91 -2.43
N ARG A 40 4.75 7.72 -3.13
CA ARG A 40 4.89 6.78 -4.25
C ARG A 40 6.17 5.96 -4.11
N PRO A 41 6.24 5.06 -3.13
CA PRO A 41 7.38 4.16 -3.00
C PRO A 41 7.32 3.09 -4.10
N ASN A 42 8.42 2.36 -4.23
CA ASN A 42 8.41 1.10 -4.96
C ASN A 42 8.24 -0.07 -3.98
N TRP A 43 7.84 -1.22 -4.50
CA TRP A 43 7.56 -2.42 -3.74
C TRP A 43 8.24 -3.63 -4.35
N GLY A 44 8.94 -4.42 -3.53
CA GLY A 44 9.36 -5.77 -3.88
C GLY A 44 8.26 -6.75 -3.50
N LEU A 45 7.78 -7.49 -4.49
CA LEU A 45 6.69 -8.46 -4.32
C LEU A 45 7.19 -9.79 -3.73
N PRO A 46 6.29 -10.68 -3.29
CA PRO A 46 6.66 -12.00 -2.80
C PRO A 46 7.40 -12.81 -3.86
N GLY A 47 8.48 -13.48 -3.44
CA GLY A 47 9.32 -14.31 -4.33
C GLY A 47 10.26 -13.54 -5.26
N TRP A 48 10.18 -12.21 -5.32
CA TRP A 48 11.09 -11.39 -6.13
C TRP A 48 12.48 -11.31 -5.50
N GLY A 49 13.51 -11.22 -6.33
CA GLY A 49 14.89 -11.01 -5.88
C GLY A 49 15.08 -9.66 -5.18
N ASP A 50 16.23 -9.46 -4.52
CA ASP A 50 16.56 -8.16 -3.96
C ASP A 50 16.82 -7.14 -5.06
N GLY A 51 16.22 -5.95 -4.93
CA GLY A 51 16.32 -4.88 -5.92
C GLY A 51 15.33 -4.97 -7.08
N GLU A 52 14.55 -6.05 -7.16
CA GLU A 52 13.38 -6.11 -8.05
C GLU A 52 12.22 -5.35 -7.41
N GLN A 53 11.72 -4.32 -8.11
CA GLN A 53 10.73 -3.40 -7.54
C GLN A 53 9.69 -2.97 -8.57
N THR A 54 8.49 -2.65 -8.11
CA THR A 54 7.41 -2.09 -8.92
C THR A 54 6.70 -0.94 -8.21
N ALA A 55 6.11 -0.03 -8.98
CA ALA A 55 5.37 1.09 -8.42
C ALA A 55 4.05 0.63 -7.78
N GLY A 56 3.74 1.20 -6.62
CA GLY A 56 2.47 1.03 -5.94
C GLY A 56 2.18 2.27 -5.10
N PRO A 57 1.57 3.32 -5.70
CA PRO A 57 1.18 4.52 -4.96
C PRO A 57 0.37 4.20 -3.72
N VAL A 58 0.59 4.96 -2.65
CA VAL A 58 -0.12 4.79 -1.38
C VAL A 58 -1.31 5.74 -1.37
N LEU A 59 -2.53 5.19 -1.28
CA LEU A 59 -3.76 5.96 -1.09
C LEU A 59 -3.71 6.75 0.22
N GLY A 60 -3.16 6.19 1.29
CA GLY A 60 -2.99 6.91 2.55
C GLY A 60 -2.43 6.03 3.66
N PHE A 61 -2.23 6.66 4.81
CA PHE A 61 -1.76 6.01 6.05
C PHE A 61 -2.70 6.28 7.21
N SER A 62 -2.66 5.43 8.24
CA SER A 62 -3.41 5.63 9.49
C SER A 62 -2.81 6.71 10.41
N ALA A 63 -1.65 7.28 10.07
CA ALA A 63 -0.97 8.32 10.85
C ALA A 63 -0.35 9.40 9.95
N VAL A 64 -0.23 10.62 10.48
CA VAL A 64 0.22 11.82 9.73
C VAL A 64 1.72 12.12 9.86
N ASP A 65 2.36 11.71 10.96
CA ASP A 65 3.78 11.92 11.22
C ASP A 65 4.46 10.61 11.61
N ILE A 66 4.84 9.84 10.60
CA ILE A 66 5.29 8.46 10.77
C ILE A 66 6.79 8.45 10.99
N GLN A 67 7.22 8.06 12.18
CA GLN A 67 8.62 7.96 12.55
C GLN A 67 9.25 6.69 11.97
N PRO A 68 10.56 6.69 11.67
CA PRO A 68 11.29 5.46 11.40
C PRO A 68 11.14 4.47 12.57
N GLY A 69 10.79 3.22 12.26
CA GLY A 69 10.51 2.19 13.27
C GLY A 69 9.02 2.03 13.61
N ASP A 70 8.16 3.00 13.27
CA ASP A 70 6.73 2.93 13.54
C ASP A 70 6.04 1.81 12.75
N THR A 71 4.90 1.38 13.27
CA THR A 71 3.96 0.51 12.56
C THR A 71 2.66 1.26 12.33
N VAL A 72 2.19 1.27 11.08
CA VAL A 72 0.96 1.95 10.65
C VAL A 72 0.21 1.09 9.65
N ARG A 73 -1.07 1.37 9.44
CA ARG A 73 -1.81 0.83 8.31
C ARG A 73 -1.60 1.71 7.08
N ALA A 74 -1.52 1.09 5.91
CA ALA A 74 -1.46 1.78 4.63
C ALA A 74 -2.32 1.07 3.59
N VAL A 75 -2.88 1.83 2.64
CA VAL A 75 -3.55 1.26 1.46
C VAL A 75 -2.72 1.57 0.22
N LEU A 76 -2.33 0.52 -0.51
CA LEU A 76 -1.61 0.61 -1.77
C LEU A 76 -2.59 0.46 -2.93
N VAL A 77 -2.35 1.16 -4.03
CA VAL A 77 -3.14 1.04 -5.27
C VAL A 77 -2.17 0.97 -6.45
N PRO A 78 -1.80 -0.24 -6.90
CA PRO A 78 -1.00 -0.41 -8.11
C PRO A 78 -1.71 0.22 -9.31
N THR A 79 -1.04 1.09 -10.07
CA THR A 79 -1.70 1.82 -11.18
C THR A 79 -1.60 1.11 -12.52
N ILE A 80 -0.91 -0.04 -12.58
CA ILE A 80 -0.69 -0.82 -13.80
C ILE A 80 -0.73 -2.35 -13.49
N PRO A 81 -1.89 -2.88 -13.07
CA PRO A 81 -2.02 -4.29 -12.66
C PRO A 81 -1.86 -5.27 -13.83
N ASP A 82 -2.25 -4.88 -15.05
CA ASP A 82 -2.24 -5.74 -16.23
C ASP A 82 -0.84 -6.05 -16.77
N HIS A 83 0.14 -5.22 -16.42
CA HIS A 83 1.52 -5.40 -16.87
C HIS A 83 2.37 -6.19 -15.87
N LEU A 84 1.85 -6.52 -14.70
CA LEU A 84 2.59 -7.26 -13.68
C LEU A 84 1.71 -8.30 -13.00
N ALA A 85 1.76 -9.53 -13.54
CA ALA A 85 1.16 -10.71 -12.93
C ALA A 85 1.52 -10.89 -11.44
N GLY A 86 2.66 -10.34 -11.00
CA GLY A 86 3.07 -10.34 -9.58
C GLY A 86 2.04 -9.68 -8.66
N TRP A 87 1.44 -8.55 -9.02
CA TRP A 87 0.41 -7.91 -8.16
C TRP A 87 -0.83 -8.79 -8.00
N ARG A 88 -1.22 -9.50 -9.06
CA ARG A 88 -2.35 -10.45 -9.04
C ARG A 88 -2.06 -11.69 -8.20
N ALA A 89 -0.81 -11.98 -7.88
CA ALA A 89 -0.40 -13.09 -7.04
C ALA A 89 -0.34 -12.74 -5.55
N VAL A 90 -0.41 -11.46 -5.19
CA VAL A 90 -0.38 -11.01 -3.79
C VAL A 90 -1.62 -11.51 -3.03
N ARG A 91 -1.43 -12.06 -1.84
CA ARG A 91 -2.46 -12.61 -0.97
C ARG A 91 -2.33 -12.07 0.45
N PRO A 92 -3.40 -12.10 1.26
CA PRO A 92 -3.30 -11.86 2.70
C PRO A 92 -2.22 -12.74 3.35
N GLY A 93 -1.44 -12.14 4.24
CA GLY A 93 -0.28 -12.76 4.90
C GLY A 93 1.05 -12.60 4.16
N ASP A 94 1.04 -12.22 2.88
CA ASP A 94 2.27 -11.93 2.16
C ASP A 94 2.99 -10.71 2.74
N VAL A 95 4.32 -10.68 2.59
CA VAL A 95 5.16 -9.55 2.99
C VAL A 95 5.68 -8.82 1.76
N LEU A 96 5.36 -7.53 1.66
CA LEU A 96 5.86 -6.61 0.65
C LEU A 96 7.02 -5.81 1.22
N ARG A 97 8.12 -5.70 0.46
CA ARG A 97 9.27 -4.86 0.83
C ARG A 97 9.06 -3.46 0.26
N MET A 98 9.03 -2.44 1.09
CA MET A 98 8.90 -1.04 0.65
C MET A 98 10.29 -0.45 0.37
N TYR A 99 10.48 0.12 -0.81
CA TYR A 99 11.74 0.71 -1.25
C TYR A 99 11.63 2.22 -1.49
N GLU A 100 12.72 2.92 -1.16
CA GLU A 100 13.01 4.28 -1.60
C GLU A 100 14.38 4.28 -2.30
N GLY A 101 14.36 4.30 -3.63
CA GLY A 101 15.56 4.01 -4.42
C GLY A 101 16.05 2.58 -4.15
N PRO A 102 17.35 2.35 -3.90
CA PRO A 102 17.88 1.00 -3.65
C PRO A 102 17.63 0.49 -2.22
N ARG A 103 17.11 1.33 -1.33
CA ARG A 103 17.04 1.05 0.11
C ARG A 103 15.67 0.53 0.52
N ILE A 104 15.65 -0.51 1.36
CA ILE A 104 14.43 -0.97 2.04
C ILE A 104 14.11 -0.02 3.19
N CYS A 105 12.93 0.57 3.15
CA CYS A 105 12.44 1.52 4.15
C CYS A 105 11.30 0.96 5.01
N GLY A 106 10.74 -0.20 4.66
CA GLY A 106 9.68 -0.83 5.43
C GLY A 106 9.26 -2.20 4.91
N PHE A 107 8.42 -2.87 5.69
CA PHE A 107 7.84 -4.17 5.37
C PHE A 107 6.34 -4.12 5.64
N GLY A 108 5.54 -4.36 4.61
CA GLY A 108 4.08 -4.38 4.69
C GLY A 108 3.57 -5.81 4.71
N THR A 109 2.91 -6.22 5.79
CA THR A 109 2.17 -7.50 5.82
C THR A 109 0.78 -7.26 5.26
N VAL A 110 0.38 -8.02 4.24
CA VAL A 110 -0.91 -7.84 3.56
C VAL A 110 -2.05 -8.30 4.46
N ALA A 111 -2.95 -7.39 4.79
CA ALA A 111 -4.15 -7.66 5.57
C ALA A 111 -5.32 -8.10 4.67
N TRP A 112 -5.49 -7.43 3.53
CA TRP A 112 -6.54 -7.72 2.54
C TRP A 112 -6.13 -7.24 1.15
N VAL A 113 -6.77 -7.83 0.14
CA VAL A 113 -6.65 -7.44 -1.28
C VAL A 113 -8.06 -7.37 -1.85
N GLU A 114 -8.41 -6.28 -2.50
CA GLU A 114 -9.72 -6.09 -3.11
C GLU A 114 -9.66 -5.50 -4.50
N PRO A 115 -10.64 -5.82 -5.38
CA PRO A 115 -10.82 -5.11 -6.62
C PRO A 115 -11.01 -3.61 -6.39
N ALA A 116 -10.45 -2.82 -7.29
CA ALA A 116 -10.53 -1.37 -7.27
C ALA A 116 -10.60 -0.82 -8.70
N THR A 117 -10.79 0.49 -8.84
CA THR A 117 -10.75 1.17 -10.13
C THR A 117 -9.69 2.27 -10.17
N TRP A 118 -9.18 2.54 -11.38
CA TRP A 118 -8.24 3.62 -11.62
C TRP A 118 -8.63 4.46 -12.85
N PRO A 119 -8.77 5.80 -12.75
CA PRO A 119 -8.67 6.60 -11.53
C PRO A 119 -9.76 6.26 -10.51
N MET A 120 -9.41 6.18 -9.23
CA MET A 120 -10.31 5.74 -8.16
C MET A 120 -11.38 6.81 -7.84
N PRO A 121 -12.68 6.49 -7.92
CA PRO A 121 -13.81 7.32 -7.51
C PRO A 121 -13.71 7.81 -6.06
N ALA A 122 -14.46 8.87 -5.72
CA ALA A 122 -14.41 9.46 -4.38
C ALA A 122 -14.96 8.54 -3.30
N ASP A 123 -16.11 7.93 -3.55
CA ASP A 123 -16.75 6.93 -2.69
C ASP A 123 -15.87 5.71 -2.45
N GLU A 124 -15.22 5.19 -3.51
CA GLU A 124 -14.27 4.08 -3.40
C GLU A 124 -13.03 4.47 -2.56
N ARG A 125 -12.52 5.71 -2.73
CA ARG A 125 -11.44 6.24 -1.87
C ARG A 125 -11.88 6.32 -0.41
N GLU A 126 -13.06 6.88 -0.14
CA GLU A 126 -13.57 6.99 1.22
C GLU A 126 -13.71 5.61 1.88
N HIS A 127 -14.24 4.64 1.14
CA HIS A 127 -14.37 3.25 1.59
C HIS A 127 -13.05 2.68 2.09
N PHE A 128 -11.99 2.73 1.28
CA PHE A 128 -10.68 2.22 1.69
C PHE A 128 -10.01 3.05 2.78
N THR A 129 -10.23 4.37 2.80
CA THR A 129 -9.70 5.22 3.89
C THR A 129 -10.40 5.00 5.23
N GLY A 130 -11.66 4.53 5.24
CA GLY A 130 -12.35 4.14 6.46
C GLY A 130 -11.59 3.08 7.26
N TRP A 131 -10.98 2.12 6.56
CA TRP A 131 -10.12 1.11 7.18
C TRP A 131 -8.90 1.73 7.89
N LEU A 132 -8.25 2.73 7.27
CA LEU A 132 -7.11 3.42 7.88
C LEU A 132 -7.47 4.11 9.20
N LEU A 133 -8.73 4.55 9.34
CA LEU A 133 -9.26 5.26 10.50
C LEU A 133 -9.79 4.34 11.61
N GLY A 134 -9.75 3.02 11.43
CA GLY A 134 -10.16 2.06 12.46
C GLY A 134 -11.60 1.57 12.33
N ASP A 135 -12.26 1.80 11.19
CA ASP A 135 -13.47 1.05 10.89
C ASP A 135 -13.07 -0.42 10.68
N GLU A 136 -13.36 -1.28 11.67
CA GLU A 136 -13.10 -2.72 11.61
C GLU A 136 -13.96 -3.44 10.58
N ARG A 137 -14.87 -2.72 9.91
CA ARG A 137 -15.43 -3.17 8.65
C ARG A 137 -14.28 -3.38 7.67
N ARG A 138 -13.76 -4.62 7.67
CA ARG A 138 -13.07 -5.16 6.52
C ARG A 138 -13.98 -4.84 5.35
N PRO A 139 -13.46 -4.20 4.30
CA PRO A 139 -14.22 -4.14 3.09
C PRO A 139 -14.60 -5.59 2.73
N ALA A 140 -15.85 -5.77 2.31
CA ALA A 140 -16.42 -7.11 2.20
C ALA A 140 -15.66 -7.83 1.10
N SER A 141 -14.94 -8.90 1.47
CA SER A 141 -14.26 -9.75 0.51
C SER A 141 -15.28 -10.24 -0.51
N ALA A 142 -15.28 -9.66 -1.70
CA ALA A 142 -16.02 -10.23 -2.80
C ALA A 142 -15.32 -11.56 -3.10
N ASP A 143 -15.99 -12.67 -2.77
CA ASP A 143 -15.55 -14.01 -3.14
C ASP A 143 -15.19 -14.00 -4.62
N LEU A 144 -13.90 -14.06 -4.93
CA LEU A 144 -13.39 -14.19 -6.29
C LEU A 144 -13.65 -15.63 -6.75
N HIS A 145 -14.91 -15.93 -7.03
CA HIS A 145 -15.29 -17.03 -7.91
C HIS A 145 -15.31 -16.50 -9.34
N HIS A 146 -14.25 -16.75 -10.12
CA HIS A 146 -14.31 -17.20 -11.52
C HIS A 146 -12.93 -17.51 -12.08
#